data_AF-A0A533UWL0-F1
#
_entry.id   AF-A0A533UWL0-F1
#
_cell.length_a   1.000
_cell.length_b   1.000
_cell.length_c   1.000
_cell.angle_alpha   90.00
_cell.angle_beta   90.00
_cell.angle_gamma   90.00
#
_symmetry.space_group_name_H-M   'P 1'
#
loop_
_entity.id
_entity.type
_entity.pdbx_description
1 polymer ?
#
loop_
_entity_poly.entity_id
_entity_poly.type
_entity_poly.pdbx_seq_one_letter_code
_entity_poly.pdbx_strand_id
1 'polypeptide(L)' 'THRFRPLIDLYREAGKKAGHSTDQLKVGVHSLGYVAESTQKAVDDFFPGYAHTMTEIGRERGWPKMTRASFEAQRG' A
#
# COMPACT_ATOMS: atom_id res chain seq x y z
N THR A 1 -7.48 -1.22 1.48
CA THR A 1 -7.09 -2.63 1.71
C THR A 1 -8.05 -3.67 1.14
N HIS A 2 -9.31 -3.34 0.86
CA HIS A 2 -10.30 -4.31 0.31
C HIS A 2 -9.83 -5.06 -0.95
N ARG A 3 -8.98 -4.43 -1.78
CA ARG A 3 -8.42 -5.04 -3.01
C ARG A 3 -7.48 -6.23 -2.77
N PHE A 4 -6.94 -6.40 -1.56
CA PHE A 4 -6.01 -7.51 -1.27
C PHE A 4 -6.71 -8.83 -0.93
N ARG A 5 -7.99 -8.79 -0.56
CA ARG A 5 -8.71 -9.99 -0.10
C ARG A 5 -8.67 -11.14 -1.13
N PRO A 6 -8.97 -10.93 -2.43
CA PRO A 6 -8.93 -12.02 -3.40
C PRO A 6 -7.53 -12.64 -3.56
N LEU A 7 -6.46 -11.84 -3.42
CA LEU A 7 -5.08 -12.34 -3.51
C LEU A 7 -4.70 -13.19 -2.29
N ILE A 8 -5.16 -12.79 -1.11
CA ILE A 8 -4.96 -13.56 0.13
C ILE A 8 -5.71 -14.89 0.06
N ASP A 9 -6.94 -14.88 -0.46
CA ASP A 9 -7.72 -16.11 -0.64
C ASP A 9 -7.01 -17.06 -1.61
N LEU A 10 -6.54 -16.54 -2.75
CA LEU A 10 -5.77 -17.32 -3.72
C LEU A 10 -4.49 -17.91 -3.10
N TYR A 11 -3.72 -17.11 -2.36
CA TYR A 11 -2.52 -17.57 -1.65
C TYR A 11 -2.82 -18.73 -0.70
N ARG A 12 -3.89 -18.61 0.10
CA ARG A 12 -4.29 -19.65 1.06
C ARG A 12 -4.74 -20.92 0.37
N GLU A 13 -5.51 -20.81 -0.70
CA GLU A 13 -5.98 -21.97 -1.48
C GLU A 13 -4.82 -22.70 -2.16
N ALA A 14 -3.86 -21.98 -2.74
CA ALA A 14 -2.65 -22.58 -3.32
C ALA A 14 -1.81 -23.29 -2.24
N GLY A 15 -1.62 -22.66 -1.08
CA GLY A 15 -0.88 -23.25 0.03
C GLY A 15 -1.49 -24.55 0.56
N LYS A 16 -2.83 -24.60 0.69
CA LYS A 16 -3.55 -25.83 1.06
C LYS A 16 -3.33 -26.95 0.04
N LYS A 17 -3.44 -26.64 -1.26
CA LYS A 17 -3.22 -27.62 -2.34
C LYS A 17 -1.79 -28.17 -2.36
N ALA A 18 -0.82 -27.37 -1.91
CA ALA A 18 0.57 -27.77 -1.79
C ALA A 18 0.90 -28.50 -0.46
N GLY A 19 -0.10 -28.72 0.42
CA GLY A 19 0.08 -29.46 1.69
C GLY A 19 0.58 -28.63 2.87
N HIS A 20 0.59 -27.29 2.76
CA HIS A 20 0.94 -26.42 3.89
C HIS A 20 -0.23 -26.29 4.87
N SER A 21 0.09 -26.27 6.16
CA SER A 21 -0.91 -26.01 7.20
C SER A 21 -1.26 -24.52 7.26
N THR A 22 -2.45 -24.19 7.76
CA THR A 22 -2.94 -22.80 7.78
C THR A 22 -2.07 -21.86 8.63
N ASP A 23 -1.42 -22.39 9.67
CA ASP A 23 -0.52 -21.64 10.54
C ASP A 23 0.82 -21.29 9.85
N GLN A 24 1.25 -22.05 8.84
CA GLN A 24 2.41 -21.70 8.00
C GLN A 24 2.08 -20.59 6.99
N LEU A 25 0.81 -20.41 6.64
CA LEU A 25 0.35 -19.45 5.62
C LEU A 25 0.11 -18.06 6.23
N LYS A 26 1.21 -17.34 6.49
CA LYS A 26 1.20 -15.98 7.04
C LYS A 26 0.92 -14.93 5.96
N VAL A 27 0.23 -13.86 6.35
CA VAL A 27 -0.06 -12.72 5.47
C VAL A 27 0.53 -11.47 6.11
N GLY A 28 1.43 -10.80 5.39
CA GLY A 28 1.93 -9.48 5.72
C GLY A 28 1.44 -8.46 4.70
N VAL A 29 1.10 -7.26 5.17
CA VAL A 29 0.74 -6.13 4.28
C VAL A 29 1.76 -5.03 4.51
N HIS A 30 2.44 -4.63 3.43
CA HIS A 30 3.31 -3.46 3.46
C HIS A 30 2.48 -2.23 3.07
N SER A 31 2.46 -1.21 3.92
CA SER A 31 1.75 0.04 3.68
C SER A 31 2.56 1.19 4.26
N LEU A 32 2.77 2.22 3.45
CA LEU A 32 3.44 3.44 3.89
C LEU A 32 2.46 4.27 4.72
N GLY A 33 2.93 4.82 5.83
CA GLY A 33 2.14 5.67 6.70
C GLY A 33 3.03 6.63 7.48
N TYR A 34 2.41 7.70 7.96
CA TYR A 34 3.06 8.72 8.77
C TYR A 34 2.10 9.16 9.87
N VAL A 35 2.62 9.34 11.08
CA VAL A 35 1.85 9.71 12.26
C VAL A 35 2.40 11.01 12.81
N ALA A 36 1.51 11.96 13.11
CA ALA A 36 1.82 13.21 13.76
C ALA A 36 0.69 13.60 14.72
N GLU A 37 0.87 14.72 15.42
CA GLU A 37 -0.06 15.23 16.45
C GLU A 37 -1.47 15.52 15.92
N SER A 38 -1.61 15.82 14.63
CA SER A 38 -2.91 15.99 13.97
C SER A 38 -2.89 15.40 12.56
N THR A 39 -4.06 15.05 12.05
CA THR A 39 -4.20 14.54 10.67
C THR A 39 -3.67 15.55 9.66
N GLN A 40 -3.97 16.84 9.83
CA GLN A 40 -3.49 17.88 8.92
C GLN A 40 -1.96 17.95 8.90
N LYS A 41 -1.34 17.94 10.10
CA LYS A 41 0.11 17.92 10.22
C LYS A 41 0.72 16.68 9.57
N ALA A 42 0.16 15.50 9.83
CA ALA A 42 0.66 14.25 9.26
C ALA A 42 0.66 14.28 7.72
N VAL A 43 -0.36 14.89 7.12
CA VAL A 43 -0.54 14.98 5.68
C VAL A 43 0.44 15.97 5.07
N ASP A 44 0.54 17.16 5.65
CA ASP A 44 1.41 18.22 5.14
C ASP A 44 2.89 17.84 5.27
N ASP A 45 3.27 17.19 6.37
CA ASP A 45 4.64 16.71 6.58
C ASP A 45 4.98 15.53 5.64
N PHE A 46 4.04 14.61 5.40
CA PHE A 46 4.30 13.40 4.62
C PHE A 46 4.27 13.62 3.10
N PHE A 47 3.39 14.50 2.61
CA PHE A 47 3.12 14.66 1.19
C PHE A 47 4.36 15.00 0.33
N PRO A 48 5.25 15.94 0.71
CA PRO A 48 6.38 16.33 -0.15
C PRO A 48 7.31 15.14 -0.46
N GLY A 49 7.66 14.36 0.57
CA GLY A 49 8.49 13.16 0.41
C GLY A 49 7.77 12.07 -0.39
N TYR A 50 6.50 11.81 -0.06
CA TYR A 50 5.68 10.83 -0.78
C TYR A 50 5.55 11.17 -2.27
N ALA A 51 5.28 12.43 -2.60
CA ALA A 51 5.11 12.90 -3.97
C ALA A 51 6.41 12.76 -4.78
N HIS A 52 7.56 13.09 -4.18
CA HIS A 52 8.86 12.88 -4.82
C HIS A 52 9.09 11.39 -5.12
N THR A 53 9.04 10.53 -4.10
CA THR A 53 9.31 9.09 -4.25
C THR A 53 8.35 8.43 -5.25
N MET A 54 7.05 8.70 -5.16
CA MET A 54 6.07 8.09 -6.05
C MET A 54 6.15 8.62 -7.48
N THR A 55 6.62 9.85 -7.69
CA THR A 55 6.89 10.38 -9.03
C THR A 55 8.08 9.66 -9.67
N GLU A 56 9.16 9.46 -8.92
CA GLU A 56 10.35 8.75 -9.41
C GLU A 56 10.02 7.29 -9.75
N ILE A 57 9.34 6.59 -8.84
CA ILE A 57 8.85 5.21 -9.08
C ILE A 57 7.89 5.19 -10.27
N GLY A 58 7.02 6.19 -10.40
CA GLY A 58 6.04 6.27 -11.48
C GLY A 58 6.69 6.36 -12.85
N ARG A 59 7.82 7.06 -12.99
CA ARG A 59 8.58 7.15 -14.24
C ARG A 59 9.04 5.78 -14.74
N GLU A 60 9.43 4.89 -13.83
CA GLU A 60 9.86 3.53 -14.15
C GLU A 60 8.69 2.60 -14.47
N ARG A 61 7.50 2.90 -13.95
CA ARG A 61 6.31 2.02 -14.01
C ARG A 61 5.21 2.52 -14.95
N GLY A 62 5.44 3.62 -15.66
CA GLY A 62 4.46 4.26 -16.54
C GLY A 62 3.29 4.91 -15.81
N TRP A 63 3.45 5.27 -14.54
CA TRP A 63 2.41 5.96 -13.76
C TRP A 63 2.52 7.47 -13.93
N PRO A 64 1.39 8.21 -13.87
CA PRO A 64 1.44 9.67 -13.88
C PRO A 64 2.16 10.20 -12.64
N LYS A 65 2.71 11.42 -12.76
CA LYS A 65 3.30 12.16 -11.65
C LYS A 65 2.33 12.24 -10.47
N MET A 66 2.84 12.04 -9.26
CA MET A 66 2.02 12.15 -8.05
C MET A 66 1.56 13.60 -7.85
N THR A 67 0.26 13.80 -7.65
CA THR A 67 -0.35 15.10 -7.35
C THR A 67 -0.93 15.10 -5.95
N ARG A 68 -1.15 16.29 -5.38
CA ARG A 68 -1.82 16.41 -4.08
C ARG A 68 -3.22 15.79 -4.14
N ALA A 69 -4.01 16.11 -5.17
CA ALA A 69 -5.34 15.53 -5.35
C ALA A 69 -5.32 14.00 -5.42
N SER A 70 -4.38 13.41 -6.16
CA SER A 70 -4.23 11.95 -6.24
C SER A 70 -3.84 11.33 -4.89
N PHE A 71 -2.97 11.98 -4.13
CA PHE A 71 -2.60 11.55 -2.77
C PHE A 71 -3.80 11.64 -1.83
N GLU A 72 -4.54 12.75 -1.86
CA GLU A 72 -5.76 12.95 -1.07
C GLU A 72 -6.81 11.87 -1.37
N ALA A 73 -7.02 11.52 -2.64
CA ALA A 73 -7.95 10.46 -3.03
C ALA A 73 -7.51 9.05 -2.59
N GLN A 74 -6.24 8.85 -2.22
CA GLN A 74 -5.72 7.57 -1.71
C GLN A 74 -5.77 7.48 -0.19
N ARG A 75 -5.93 8.62 0.50
CA ARG A 75 -6.06 8.66 1.96
C ARG A 75 -7.44 8.15 2.34
N GLY A 76 -7.48 7.19 3.27
CA GLY A 76 -8.69 6.76 3.98
C GLY A 76 -9.80 6.22 3.09
#